data_AF-A0A251XKD6-F1
#
_entry.id   AF-A0A251XKD6-F1
#
_cell.length_a   1.000
_cell.length_b   1.000
_cell.length_c   1.000
_cell.angle_alpha   90.00
_cell.angle_beta   90.00
_cell.angle_gamma   90.00
#
_symmetry.space_group_name_H-M   'P 1'
#
loop_
_entity.id
_entity.type
_entity.pdbx_description
1 polymer ?
#
loop_
_entity_poly.entity_id
_entity_poly.type
_entity_poly.pdbx_seq_one_letter_code
_entity_poly.pdbx_strand_id
1 'polypeptide(L)'
;MPDTATGHPTSHGNVSPFVEIARADWAALAPATHLPLRETELVQLRGIGDRLDMHEVEDVYLPLSRLLNLYVTGTKKLHRDTSAFLGERAKSTPFIIGVAGSVAVGKSTVARLLREMLARWDDTRASSS
;
A
#
# COMPACT_ATOMS: atom_id res chain seq x y z
N MET A 1 -4.65 -56.00 -21.67
CA MET A 1 -3.31 -55.92 -21.05
C MET A 1 -2.40 -55.12 -21.98
N PRO A 2 -1.44 -54.33 -21.47
CA PRO A 2 -1.59 -53.03 -20.77
C PRO A 2 -0.76 -51.93 -21.49
N ASP A 3 -0.93 -50.63 -21.26
CA ASP A 3 -0.26 -49.75 -20.27
C ASP A 3 -0.69 -48.31 -20.68
N THR A 4 -0.84 -47.28 -19.84
CA THR A 4 -0.15 -46.98 -18.58
C THR A 4 -1.04 -46.05 -17.76
N ALA A 5 -1.08 -46.29 -16.45
CA ALA A 5 -1.56 -45.35 -15.47
C ALA A 5 -0.57 -44.19 -15.27
N THR A 6 -1.07 -43.11 -14.65
CA THR A 6 -0.32 -42.15 -13.79
C THR A 6 0.38 -41.00 -14.53
N GLY A 7 0.14 -39.73 -14.23
CA GLY A 7 -0.62 -39.15 -13.13
C GLY A 7 -0.92 -37.68 -13.43
N HIS A 8 -1.97 -37.16 -12.82
CA HIS A 8 -2.06 -35.72 -12.61
C HIS A 8 -0.86 -35.34 -11.74
N PRO A 9 0.02 -34.41 -12.15
CA PRO A 9 0.88 -33.76 -11.19
C PRO A 9 -0.05 -32.93 -10.28
N THR A 10 -0.44 -33.51 -9.16
CA THR A 10 -0.84 -32.74 -7.99
C THR A 10 0.39 -31.94 -7.60
N SER A 11 0.54 -30.73 -8.16
CA SER A 11 1.52 -29.78 -7.68
C SER A 11 1.18 -29.54 -6.22
N HIS A 12 2.01 -30.10 -5.34
CA HIS A 12 2.07 -29.70 -3.94
C HIS A 12 2.70 -28.31 -3.97
N GLY A 13 1.92 -27.31 -4.39
CA GLY A 13 2.41 -25.99 -4.75
C GLY A 13 2.68 -25.19 -3.49
N ASN A 14 3.96 -24.96 -3.20
CA ASN A 14 4.47 -24.05 -2.17
C ASN A 14 3.51 -22.91 -1.84
N VAL A 15 2.91 -22.92 -0.64
CA VAL A 15 2.16 -21.78 -0.13
C VAL A 15 3.17 -20.67 0.16
N SER A 16 3.26 -19.71 -0.76
CA SER A 16 3.99 -18.46 -0.51
C SER A 16 3.24 -17.65 0.56
N PRO A 17 3.93 -17.02 1.52
CA PRO A 17 3.30 -16.09 2.46
C PRO A 17 2.86 -14.78 1.75
N PHE A 18 3.22 -14.61 0.49
CA PHE A 18 2.92 -13.43 -0.32
C PHE A 18 1.79 -13.72 -1.32
N VAL A 19 0.94 -12.71 -1.51
CA VAL A 19 -0.05 -12.70 -2.59
C VAL A 19 0.59 -12.01 -3.80
N GLU A 20 0.73 -12.76 -4.90
CA GLU A 20 1.17 -12.21 -6.17
C GLU A 20 -0.04 -11.73 -6.97
N ILE A 21 0.02 -10.49 -7.46
CA ILE A 21 -1.09 -9.84 -8.17
C ILE A 21 -0.54 -9.24 -9.46
N ALA A 22 -1.19 -9.52 -10.59
CA ALA A 22 -0.80 -8.91 -11.86
C ALA A 22 -1.06 -7.40 -11.84
N ARG A 23 -0.25 -6.63 -12.56
CA ARG A 23 -0.34 -5.16 -12.56
C ARG A 23 -1.74 -4.64 -12.89
N ALA A 24 -2.40 -5.24 -13.89
CA ALA A 24 -3.75 -4.84 -14.29
C ALA A 24 -4.78 -5.09 -13.17
N ASP A 25 -4.68 -6.24 -12.49
CA ASP A 25 -5.57 -6.57 -11.37
C ASP A 25 -5.31 -5.65 -10.17
N TRP A 26 -4.04 -5.31 -9.91
CA TRP A 26 -3.65 -4.37 -8.87
C TRP A 26 -4.20 -2.96 -9.12
N ALA A 27 -4.05 -2.44 -10.34
CA ALA A 27 -4.58 -1.13 -10.75
C ALA A 27 -6.11 -1.06 -10.58
N ALA A 28 -6.81 -2.16 -10.88
CA ALA A 28 -8.25 -2.27 -10.73
C ALA A 28 -8.74 -2.24 -9.26
N LEU A 29 -7.83 -2.33 -8.27
CA LEU A 29 -8.18 -2.23 -6.84
C LEU A 29 -8.43 -0.78 -6.38
N ALA A 30 -8.30 0.24 -7.22
CA ALA A 30 -8.62 1.63 -6.87
C ALA A 30 -9.53 2.36 -7.88
N PRO A 31 -10.65 1.76 -8.33
CA PRO A 31 -11.35 2.22 -9.53
C PRO A 31 -12.20 3.49 -9.34
N ALA A 32 -12.30 4.03 -8.11
CA ALA A 32 -13.17 5.17 -7.78
C ALA A 32 -12.53 6.17 -6.80
N THR A 33 -11.22 6.10 -6.58
CA THR A 33 -10.54 7.05 -5.69
C THR A 33 -10.18 8.30 -6.50
N HIS A 34 -10.70 9.46 -6.13
CA HIS A 34 -10.21 10.73 -6.69
C HIS A 34 -8.69 10.79 -6.54
N LEU A 35 -8.00 11.00 -7.64
CA LEU A 35 -6.55 11.07 -7.62
C LEU A 35 -6.14 12.18 -6.65
N PRO A 36 -5.40 11.86 -5.57
CA PRO A 36 -5.09 12.84 -4.55
C PRO A 36 -4.04 13.85 -5.03
N LEU A 37 -3.43 13.64 -6.19
CA LEU A 37 -2.32 14.47 -6.70
C LEU A 37 -2.65 15.05 -8.07
N ARG A 38 -2.33 16.32 -8.25
CA ARG A 38 -2.31 16.99 -9.56
C ARG A 38 -0.98 16.71 -10.26
N GLU A 39 -0.99 16.75 -11.58
CA GLU A 39 0.22 16.54 -12.40
C GLU A 39 1.36 17.51 -12.03
N THR A 40 1.04 18.76 -11.67
CA THR A 40 2.00 19.76 -11.22
C THR A 40 2.69 19.38 -9.90
N GLU A 41 2.00 18.64 -9.02
CA GLU A 41 2.56 18.15 -7.76
C GLU A 41 3.49 16.95 -8.00
N LEU A 42 3.21 16.11 -9.00
CA LEU A 42 4.13 15.04 -9.41
C LEU A 42 5.45 15.59 -9.95
N VAL A 43 5.42 16.69 -10.71
CA VAL A 43 6.63 17.35 -11.19
C VAL A 43 7.55 17.76 -10.04
N GLN A 44 7.00 18.21 -8.92
CA GLN A 44 7.78 18.61 -7.74
C GLN A 44 8.29 17.43 -6.90
N LEU A 45 7.64 16.27 -7.03
CA LEU A 45 8.03 15.03 -6.36
C LEU A 45 9.11 14.26 -7.12
N ARG A 46 9.17 14.40 -8.45
CA ARG A 46 10.19 13.76 -9.29
C ARG A 46 11.60 14.16 -8.87
N GLY A 47 12.43 13.16 -8.58
CA GLY A 47 13.88 13.31 -8.53
C GLY A 47 14.49 13.35 -9.94
N ILE A 48 15.75 13.76 -10.02
CA ILE A 48 16.53 13.67 -11.26
C ILE A 48 16.64 12.18 -11.63
N GLY A 49 16.02 11.77 -12.76
CA GLY A 49 16.12 10.41 -13.31
C GLY A 49 14.93 9.48 -13.04
N ASP A 50 13.86 9.93 -12.38
CA ASP A 50 12.72 9.05 -12.05
C ASP A 50 11.69 8.89 -13.18
N ARG A 51 11.25 7.65 -13.42
CA ARG A 51 10.10 7.28 -14.27
C ARG A 51 8.75 7.44 -13.54
N LEU A 52 8.59 8.48 -12.73
CA LEU A 52 7.33 8.74 -12.03
C LEU A 52 6.44 9.61 -12.91
N ASP A 53 5.46 9.00 -13.56
CA ASP A 53 4.41 9.67 -14.33
C ASP A 53 3.02 9.40 -13.72
N MET A 54 1.99 10.00 -14.33
CA MET A 54 0.61 9.88 -13.87
C MET A 54 0.11 8.43 -13.95
N HIS A 55 0.50 7.67 -14.97
CA HIS A 55 0.09 6.29 -15.13
C HIS A 55 0.66 5.39 -14.04
N GLU A 56 1.94 5.56 -13.69
CA GLU A 56 2.53 4.80 -12.59
C GLU A 56 1.87 5.15 -11.25
N VAL A 57 1.49 6.42 -11.05
CA VAL A 57 0.77 6.86 -9.85
C VAL A 57 -0.62 6.25 -9.77
N GLU A 58 -1.37 6.23 -10.86
CA GLU A 58 -2.70 5.65 -10.95
C GLU A 58 -2.67 4.12 -10.82
N ASP A 59 -1.80 3.44 -11.55
CA ASP A 59 -1.78 1.98 -11.62
C ASP A 59 -1.19 1.34 -10.36
N VAL A 60 -0.18 1.97 -9.74
CA VAL A 60 0.64 1.32 -8.70
C VAL A 60 0.44 2.01 -7.36
N TYR A 61 0.70 3.31 -7.30
CA TYR A 61 0.79 4.03 -6.01
C TYR A 61 -0.58 4.38 -5.43
N LEU A 62 -1.61 4.57 -6.26
CA LEU A 62 -2.96 4.85 -5.79
C LEU A 62 -3.57 3.63 -5.07
N PRO A 63 -3.60 2.41 -5.65
CA PRO A 63 -4.00 1.21 -4.91
C PRO A 63 -3.15 0.96 -3.66
N LEU A 64 -1.83 1.20 -3.73
CA LEU A 64 -0.95 1.05 -2.57
C LEU A 64 -1.33 2.02 -1.44
N SER A 65 -1.57 3.29 -1.76
CA SER A 65 -1.97 4.29 -0.76
C SER A 65 -3.31 3.94 -0.10
N ARG A 66 -4.26 3.39 -0.88
CA ARG A 66 -5.55 2.90 -0.38
C ARG A 66 -5.36 1.72 0.58
N LEU A 67 -4.53 0.76 0.20
CA LEU A 67 -4.20 -0.39 1.05
C LEU A 67 -3.54 0.05 2.35
N LEU A 68 -2.57 0.97 2.27
CA LEU A 68 -1.93 1.54 3.46
C LEU A 68 -2.94 2.26 4.35
N ASN A 69 -3.87 3.05 3.78
CA ASN A 69 -4.93 3.69 4.56
C ASN A 69 -5.82 2.67 5.28
N LEU A 70 -6.16 1.54 4.64
CA LEU A 70 -6.89 0.45 5.29
C LEU A 70 -6.14 -0.09 6.52
N TYR A 71 -4.82 -0.32 6.41
CA TYR A 71 -4.00 -0.74 7.54
C TYR A 71 -3.97 0.31 8.65
N VAL A 72 -3.75 1.59 8.30
CA VAL A 72 -3.73 2.69 9.29
C VAL A 72 -5.05 2.75 10.06
N THR A 73 -6.19 2.74 9.36
CA THR A 73 -7.52 2.80 9.97
C THR A 73 -7.79 1.58 10.84
N GLY A 74 -7.45 0.38 10.37
CA GLY A 74 -7.58 -0.87 11.12
C GLY A 74 -6.77 -0.88 12.41
N THR A 75 -5.48 -0.53 12.35
CA THR A 75 -4.60 -0.47 13.52
C THR A 75 -5.05 0.60 14.51
N LYS A 76 -5.43 1.80 14.04
CA LYS A 76 -5.99 2.85 14.91
C LYS A 76 -7.24 2.37 15.63
N LYS A 77 -8.15 1.67 14.94
CA LYS A 77 -9.36 1.13 15.54
C LYS A 77 -9.02 0.10 16.61
N LEU A 78 -8.18 -0.88 16.30
CA LEU A 78 -7.75 -1.92 17.24
C LEU A 78 -7.10 -1.30 18.50
N HIS A 79 -6.25 -0.30 18.31
CA HIS A 79 -5.62 0.43 19.42
C HIS A 79 -6.67 1.10 20.32
N ARG A 80 -7.65 1.81 19.74
CA ARG A 80 -8.74 2.44 20.51
C ARG A 80 -9.56 1.41 21.30
N ASP A 81 -9.97 0.33 20.66
CA ASP A 81 -10.79 -0.72 21.28
C ASP A 81 -10.03 -1.38 22.44
N THR A 82 -8.73 -1.66 22.24
CA THR A 82 -7.85 -2.23 23.28
C THR A 82 -7.66 -1.26 24.45
N SER A 83 -7.47 0.03 24.15
CA SER A 83 -7.30 1.07 25.17
C SER A 83 -8.55 1.25 26.03
N ALA A 84 -9.73 1.23 25.39
CA ALA A 84 -11.02 1.28 26.07
C ALA A 84 -11.22 0.06 26.98
N PHE A 85 -10.84 -1.14 26.53
CA PHE A 85 -10.91 -2.36 27.33
C PHE A 85 -9.98 -2.32 28.55
N LEU A 86 -8.75 -1.81 28.40
CA LEU A 86 -7.76 -1.76 29.48
C LEU A 86 -7.94 -0.57 30.45
N GLY A 87 -8.89 0.33 30.19
CA GLY A 87 -9.13 1.51 31.03
C GLY A 87 -8.00 2.55 30.99
N GLU A 88 -7.06 2.44 30.06
CA GLU A 88 -5.98 3.40 29.90
C GLU A 88 -6.41 4.60 29.06
N ARG A 89 -5.96 5.79 29.45
CA ARG A 89 -5.93 6.98 28.58
C ARG A 89 -4.78 6.82 27.59
N ALA A 90 -4.87 5.85 26.69
CA ALA A 90 -3.80 5.58 25.75
C ALA A 90 -3.57 6.81 24.86
N LYS A 91 -2.33 7.28 24.83
CA LYS A 91 -1.91 8.31 23.88
C LYS A 91 -1.98 7.73 22.47
N SER A 92 -2.25 8.60 21.49
CA SER A 92 -2.22 8.22 20.08
C SER A 92 -0.80 7.77 19.71
N THR A 93 -0.66 6.52 19.27
CA THR A 93 0.62 5.99 18.77
C THR A 93 0.71 6.24 17.27
N PRO A 94 1.76 6.89 16.76
CA PRO A 94 1.97 7.08 15.33
C PRO A 94 2.06 5.74 14.59
N PHE A 95 1.47 5.66 13.41
CA PHE A 95 1.67 4.54 12.50
C PHE A 95 2.96 4.75 11.70
N ILE A 96 3.89 3.81 11.76
CA ILE A 96 5.21 3.92 11.14
C ILE A 96 5.26 3.04 9.88
N ILE A 97 5.66 3.64 8.75
CA ILE A 97 5.89 2.95 7.47
C ILE A 97 7.38 3.00 7.16
N GLY A 98 8.04 1.85 7.10
CA GLY A 98 9.43 1.73 6.67
C GLY A 98 9.53 1.49 5.17
N VAL A 99 10.32 2.28 4.45
CA VAL A 99 10.62 2.10 3.03
C VAL A 99 12.09 1.66 2.87
N ALA A 100 12.31 0.43 2.42
CA ALA A 100 13.64 -0.17 2.27
C ALA A 100 13.96 -0.52 0.80
N GLY A 101 15.24 -0.77 0.49
CA GLY A 101 15.72 -1.05 -0.88
C GLY A 101 17.17 -0.59 -1.11
N SER A 102 17.77 -1.00 -2.23
CA SER A 102 19.18 -0.69 -2.56
C SER A 102 19.43 0.82 -2.78
N VAL A 103 20.69 1.25 -2.68
CA VAL A 103 21.13 2.63 -2.96
C VAL A 103 20.82 2.97 -4.42
N ALA A 104 20.30 4.17 -4.69
CA ALA A 104 19.86 4.67 -6.01
C ALA A 104 18.53 4.15 -6.60
N VAL A 105 17.72 3.36 -5.88
CA VAL A 105 16.41 2.85 -6.37
C VAL A 105 15.23 3.81 -6.12
N GLY A 106 15.46 5.11 -5.93
CA GLY A 106 14.36 6.08 -5.79
C GLY A 106 13.55 6.03 -4.48
N LYS A 107 14.05 5.39 -3.41
CA LYS A 107 13.36 5.28 -2.10
C LYS A 107 12.83 6.62 -1.55
N SER A 108 13.63 7.68 -1.65
CA SER A 108 13.25 9.01 -1.16
C SER A 108 12.08 9.60 -1.96
N THR A 109 12.05 9.34 -3.27
CA THR A 109 10.93 9.73 -4.15
C THR A 109 9.67 9.00 -3.72
N VAL A 110 9.73 7.68 -3.56
CA VAL A 110 8.60 6.85 -3.12
C VAL A 110 8.08 7.27 -1.74
N ALA A 111 8.98 7.49 -0.78
CA ALA A 111 8.58 7.91 0.57
C ALA A 111 7.89 9.29 0.58
N ARG A 112 8.40 10.25 -0.20
CA ARG A 112 7.76 11.56 -0.35
C ARG A 112 6.40 11.45 -1.02
N LEU A 113 6.30 10.68 -2.10
CA LEU A 113 5.04 10.43 -2.80
C LEU A 113 3.99 9.82 -1.87
N LEU A 114 4.33 8.71 -1.18
CA LEU A 114 3.41 8.05 -0.26
C LEU A 114 2.98 8.97 0.89
N ARG A 115 3.89 9.76 1.44
CA ARG A 115 3.55 10.76 2.47
C ARG A 115 2.53 11.77 1.95
N GLU A 116 2.75 12.31 0.75
CA GLU A 116 1.84 13.28 0.13
C GLU A 116 0.46 12.66 -0.16
N MET A 117 0.43 11.43 -0.68
CA MET A 117 -0.83 10.73 -0.95
C MET A 117 -1.59 10.46 0.35
N LEU A 118 -0.94 9.88 1.37
CA LEU A 118 -1.56 9.53 2.65
C LEU A 118 -2.06 10.74 3.45
N ALA A 119 -1.38 11.89 3.36
CA ALA A 119 -1.81 13.13 4.01
C ALA A 119 -3.14 13.69 3.47
N ARG A 120 -3.55 13.26 2.28
CA ARG A 120 -4.77 13.73 1.60
C ARG A 120 -5.97 12.79 1.76
N TRP A 121 -5.77 11.59 2.34
CA TRP A 121 -6.89 10.74 2.75
C TRP A 121 -7.56 11.33 4.00
N ASP A 122 -8.88 11.52 3.95
CA ASP A 122 -9.66 12.17 5.01
C ASP A 122 -9.53 11.46 6.37
N ASP A 123 -9.39 10.13 6.37
CA ASP A 123 -9.17 9.32 7.58
C ASP A 123 -7.85 9.63 8.30
N THR A 124 -6.82 10.10 7.58
CA THR A 124 -5.54 10.48 8.18
C THR A 124 -5.68 11.78 8.98
N ARG A 125 -6.54 12.71 8.54
CA ARG A 125 -6.79 14.00 9.22
C ARG A 125 -7.77 13.90 10.39
N ALA A 126 -8.64 12.89 10.42
CA ALA A 126 -9.66 12.73 11.46
C ALA A 126 -9.13 12.33 12.86
N SER A 127 -7.83 12.49 13.13
CA SER A 127 -7.22 12.21 14.45
C SER A 127 -6.76 13.45 15.21
N SER A 128 -7.05 14.65 14.70
CA SER A 128 -6.72 15.92 15.35
C SER A 128 -7.96 16.81 15.46
N SER A 129 -8.83 16.47 16.40
CA SER A 129 -9.87 17.34 16.96
C SER A 129 -10.27 16.81 18.33
#